data_AF-A0A2M7X5R5-F1
#
_entry.id   AF-A0A2M7X5R5-F1
#
_cell.length_a   1.000
_cell.length_b   1.000
_cell.length_c   1.000
_cell.angle_alpha   90.00
_cell.angle_beta   90.00
_cell.angle_gamma   90.00
#
_symmetry.space_group_name_H-M   'P 1'
#
loop_
_entity.id
_entity.type
_entity.pdbx_description
1 polymer ?
#
loop_
_entity_poly.entity_id
_entity_poly.type
_entity_poly.pdbx_seq_one_letter_code
_entity_poly.pdbx_strand_id
1 'polypeptide(L)' 'MASATEQPRAAVIVPIYNAAAVLRDCLESLRRTLTADDQLILIDDASSDPEIGALLATFADQAPCPLRLERNA' A
#
# COMPACT_ATOMS: atom_id res chain seq x y z
N MET A 1 10.99 -0.38 -20.46
CA MET A 1 10.78 -1.57 -19.62
C MET A 1 11.56 -1.32 -18.34
N ALA A 2 10.90 -1.24 -17.17
CA ALA A 2 11.60 -1.03 -15.90
C ALA A 2 12.34 -2.32 -15.53
N SER A 3 13.65 -2.22 -15.30
CA SER A 3 14.50 -3.36 -14.90
C SER A 3 14.27 -3.65 -13.42
N ALA A 4 14.06 -4.92 -13.06
CA ALA A 4 13.81 -5.38 -11.69
C ALA A 4 15.07 -5.38 -10.78
N THR A 5 16.01 -4.45 -11.01
CA THR A 5 17.34 -4.44 -10.38
C THR A 5 17.73 -3.08 -9.81
N GLU A 6 16.92 -2.04 -9.97
CA GLU A 6 17.16 -0.77 -9.30
C GLU A 6 16.59 -0.82 -7.88
N GLN A 7 17.46 -0.55 -6.92
CA GLN A 7 17.10 -0.45 -5.52
C GLN A 7 16.09 0.72 -5.38
N PRO A 8 14.95 0.53 -4.69
CA PRO A 8 13.94 1.57 -4.62
C PRO A 8 14.52 2.82 -3.96
N ARG A 9 14.18 3.99 -4.49
CA ARG A 9 14.61 5.29 -3.93
C ARG A 9 14.22 5.41 -2.46
N ALA A 10 13.00 4.97 -2.14
CA ALA A 10 12.51 4.80 -0.79
C ALA A 10 11.56 3.60 -0.73
N ALA A 11 11.54 2.91 0.42
CA ALA A 11 10.54 1.91 0.74
C ALA A 11 9.64 2.43 1.87
N VAL A 12 8.33 2.49 1.62
CA VAL A 12 7.32 2.88 2.62
C VAL A 12 6.59 1.64 3.09
N ILE A 13 6.54 1.45 4.40
CA ILE A 13 5.83 0.33 5.04
C ILE A 13 4.68 0.90 5.85
N VAL A 14 3.46 0.42 5.61
CA VAL A 14 2.26 0.86 6.31
C VAL A 14 1.59 -0.34 7.00
N PRO A 15 1.72 -0.47 8.34
CA PRO A 15 0.94 -1.41 9.11
C PRO A 15 -0.49 -0.88 9.27
N ILE A 16 -1.48 -1.78 9.19
CA ILE A 16 -2.90 -1.44 9.12
C ILE A 16 -3.66 -2.33 10.08
N TYR A 17 -4.48 -1.73 10.94
CA TYR A 17 -5.40 -2.46 11.81
C TYR A 17 -6.69 -1.67 12.04
N ASN A 18 -7.82 -2.12 11.48
CA ASN A 18 -9.18 -1.61 11.73
C ASN A 18 -9.31 -0.07 11.71
N ALA A 19 -8.66 0.60 10.76
CA ALA A 19 -8.60 2.07 10.69
C ALA A 19 -9.02 2.60 9.30
N ALA A 20 -10.20 2.22 8.80
CA ALA A 20 -10.61 2.47 7.41
C ALA A 20 -10.56 3.94 6.98
N ALA A 21 -11.04 4.87 7.83
CA ALA A 21 -11.01 6.30 7.50
C ALA A 21 -9.58 6.84 7.34
N VAL A 22 -8.69 6.51 8.29
CA VAL A 22 -7.28 6.92 8.25
C VAL A 22 -6.55 6.24 7.09
N LEU A 23 -6.85 4.97 6.83
CA LEU A 23 -6.29 4.23 5.71
C LEU A 23 -6.66 4.91 4.38
N ARG A 24 -7.92 5.31 4.19
CA ARG A 24 -8.36 6.01 2.97
C ARG A 24 -7.55 7.27 2.70
N ASP A 25 -7.38 8.11 3.72
CA ASP A 25 -6.61 9.36 3.59
C ASP A 25 -5.11 9.07 3.35
N CYS A 26 -4.57 8.06 4.03
CA CYS A 26 -3.19 7.62 3.87
C CYS A 26 -2.93 7.14 2.44
N LEU A 27 -3.77 6.25 1.91
CA LEU A 27 -3.64 5.70 0.56
C LEU A 27 -3.71 6.80 -0.51
N GLU A 28 -4.63 7.75 -0.37
CA GLU A 28 -4.73 8.87 -1.30
C GLU A 28 -3.51 9.81 -1.20
N SER A 29 -2.94 10.00 0.00
CA SER A 29 -1.67 10.74 0.16
C SER A 29 -0.50 10.01 -0.50
N LEU A 30 -0.39 8.70 -0.31
CA LEU A 30 0.65 7.87 -0.91
C LEU A 30 0.55 7.91 -2.44
N ARG A 31 -0.65 7.82 -3.00
CA ARG A 31 -0.90 7.90 -4.45
C ARG A 31 -0.37 9.19 -5.08
N ARG A 32 -0.47 10.32 -4.37
CA ARG A 32 0.02 11.63 -4.85
C ARG A 32 1.52 11.84 -4.63
N THR A 33 2.13 11.09 -3.73
CA THR A 33 3.50 11.33 -3.26
C THR A 33 4.50 10.36 -3.86
N LEU A 34 4.12 9.08 -3.96
CA LEU A 34 5.00 8.01 -4.46
C LEU A 34 5.09 8.04 -5.98
N THR A 35 6.23 7.60 -6.47
CA THR A 35 6.60 7.53 -7.88
C THR A 35 7.02 6.11 -8.24
N ALA A 36 7.17 5.82 -9.54
CA ALA A 36 7.54 4.48 -10.01
C ALA A 36 8.90 3.98 -9.47
N ASP A 37 9.76 4.87 -8.98
CA ASP A 37 11.08 4.54 -8.41
C ASP A 37 11.02 4.15 -6.91
N ASP A 38 9.86 4.29 -6.26
CA ASP A 38 9.66 3.93 -4.86
C ASP A 38 9.09 2.51 -4.72
N GLN A 39 9.03 2.00 -3.49
CA GLN A 39 8.34 0.74 -3.16
C GLN A 39 7.35 0.98 -2.03
N LEU A 40 6.16 0.36 -2.14
CA LEU A 40 5.15 0.39 -1.10
C LEU A 40 4.86 -1.02 -0.59
N ILE A 41 4.82 -1.18 0.73
CA ILE A 41 4.47 -2.42 1.41
C ILE A 41 3.31 -2.11 2.37
N LEU A 42 2.13 -2.67 2.10
CA LEU A 42 0.96 -2.58 2.95
C LEU A 42 0.82 -3.89 3.72
N ILE A 43 0.72 -3.80 5.05
CA ILE A 43 0.62 -4.96 5.93
C ILE A 43 -0.67 -4.86 6.73
N ASP A 44 -1.65 -5.68 6.40
CA ASP A 44 -2.89 -5.80 7.16
C ASP A 44 -2.67 -6.75 8.36
N ASP A 45 -2.70 -6.20 9.57
CA ASP A 45 -2.47 -6.93 10.81
C ASP A 45 -3.76 -7.61 11.29
N ALA A 46 -4.29 -8.50 10.45
CA ALA A 46 -5.52 -9.26 10.71
C ALA A 46 -6.75 -8.38 11.02
N SER A 47 -6.96 -7.29 10.27
CA SER A 47 -8.15 -6.46 10.41
C SER A 47 -9.43 -7.28 10.22
N SER A 48 -10.39 -7.08 11.14
CA SER A 48 -11.73 -7.68 11.09
C SER A 48 -12.75 -6.78 10.39
N ASP A 49 -12.43 -5.51 10.21
CA ASP A 49 -13.23 -4.56 9.46
C ASP A 49 -13.17 -4.91 7.95
N PRO A 50 -14.31 -5.27 7.33
CA PRO A 50 -14.36 -5.64 5.91
C PRO A 50 -14.01 -4.48 4.98
N GLU A 51 -14.15 -3.22 5.44
CA GLU A 51 -13.79 -2.05 4.63
C GLU A 51 -12.28 -2.00 4.35
N ILE A 52 -11.44 -2.53 5.24
CA ILE A 52 -9.98 -2.60 5.04
C ILE A 52 -9.64 -3.42 3.80
N GLY A 53 -10.20 -4.62 3.68
CA GLY A 53 -9.97 -5.48 2.52
C GLY A 53 -10.42 -4.83 1.22
N ALA A 54 -11.58 -4.18 1.22
CA ALA A 54 -12.09 -3.46 0.05
C ALA A 54 -11.21 -2.27 -0.36
N LEU A 55 -10.74 -1.49 0.60
CA LEU A 55 -9.83 -0.36 0.37
C LEU A 55 -8.50 -0.83 -0.24
N LEU A 56 -7.91 -1.87 0.34
CA LEU A 56 -6.63 -2.42 -0.13
C LEU A 56 -6.73 -3.02 -1.53
N ALA A 57 -7.81 -3.76 -1.81
CA ALA A 57 -8.06 -4.31 -3.14
C ALA A 57 -8.22 -3.19 -4.18
N THR A 58 -9.02 -2.17 -3.88
CA THR A 58 -9.23 -1.02 -4.78
C THR A 58 -7.93 -0.27 -5.05
N PHE A 59 -7.10 -0.09 -4.03
CA PHE A 59 -5.84 0.65 -4.16
C PHE A 59 -4.78 -0.13 -4.95
N ALA A 60 -4.76 -1.46 -4.85
CA ALA A 60 -3.78 -2.29 -5.54
C ALA A 60 -3.83 -2.12 -7.06
N ASP A 61 -5.03 -1.95 -7.63
CA ASP A 61 -5.22 -1.69 -9.07
C ASP A 61 -4.72 -0.29 -9.51
N GLN A 62 -4.48 0.61 -8.55
CA GLN A 62 -4.17 2.02 -8.79
C GLN A 62 -2.79 2.42 -8.23
N ALA A 63 -1.99 1.45 -7.77
CA ALA A 63 -0.73 1.72 -7.11
C ALA A 63 0.24 2.47 -8.07
N PRO A 64 0.84 3.59 -7.63
CA PRO A 64 1.74 4.40 -8.47
C PRO A 64 3.14 3.78 -8.63
N CYS A 65 3.44 2.72 -7.87
CA CYS A 65 4.74 2.09 -7.76
C CYS A 65 4.57 0.58 -7.51
N PRO A 66 5.64 -0.22 -7.56
CA PRO A 66 5.62 -1.61 -7.09
C PRO A 66 5.02 -1.71 -5.67
N LEU A 67 3.91 -2.44 -5.56
CA LEU A 67 3.18 -2.67 -4.32
C LEU A 67 3.34 -4.13 -3.89
N ARG A 68 3.62 -4.33 -2.61
CA ARG A 68 3.43 -5.60 -1.92
C ARG A 68 2.32 -5.46 -0.89
N LEU A 69 1.39 -6.41 -0.91
CA LEU A 69 0.31 -6.50 0.04
C LEU A 69 0.48 -7.81 0.80
N GLU A 70 0.62 -7.71 2.12
CA GLU A 70 0.77 -8.83 3.02
C GLU A 70 -0.36 -8.76 4.08
N ARG A 71 -0.78 -9.91 4.58
CA ARG A 71 -1.76 -9.99 5.68
C ARG A 71 -1.27 -10.97 6.73
N ASN A 72 -1.27 -10.55 7.99
CA ASN A 72 -0.98 -11.41 9.11
C ASN A 72 -2.16 -12.36 9.38
N ALA A 73 -1.83 -13.60 9.75
CA ALA A 73 -2.79 -14.66 10.07
C ALA A 73 -3.10 -14.72 11.57
#